data_AF-A0A1E7N4G3-F1
#
_entry.id   AF-A0A1E7N4G3-F1
#
_cell.length_a   1.000
_cell.length_b   1.000
_cell.length_c   1.000
_cell.angle_alpha   90.00
_cell.angle_beta   90.00
_cell.angle_gamma   90.00
#
_symmetry.space_group_name_H-M   'P 1'
#
loop_
_entity.id
_entity.type
_entity.pdbx_description
1 polymer ?
#
loop_
_entity_poly.entity_id
_entity_poly.type
_entity_poly.pdbx_seq_one_letter_code
_entity_poly.pdbx_strand_id
1 'polypeptide(L)'
;MAERRYEYAPAGTLPGLLQRGRGLGALMAAEDPGAAAELVYGCIRWEWRWDPRVDERGRYLARLIRDLELPLGPVVEVLSGAEEARARAVRVLGLLALGGSAEAREALGARGALGALGASASAWRERAGAGAGSAVGHGEERDVPALVAELERAWVDRAWCGPTRLARGLARFGPEAADAVSLLRRFWLQTPHSSERAAYLEALAALGSAGMAEAYTESLWDCEADARLLGAEHAPDTPQVRARLAFLRDDPIEEPEVSNTAGARLAGLAPAGGLRGCVSRGGAG
;
A
#
# COMPACT_ATOMS: atom_id res chain seq x y z
N MET A 1 2.25 6.50 -25.52
CA MET A 1 2.27 5.50 -24.43
C MET A 1 2.83 4.23 -25.01
N ALA A 2 3.98 3.75 -24.51
CA ALA A 2 4.52 2.48 -24.97
C ALA A 2 3.47 1.38 -24.75
N GLU A 3 3.26 0.56 -25.77
CA GLU A 3 2.27 -0.51 -25.80
C GLU A 3 2.52 -1.46 -24.62
N ARG A 4 1.54 -1.56 -23.71
CA ARG A 4 1.66 -2.40 -22.52
C ARG A 4 1.64 -3.86 -22.97
N ARG A 5 2.82 -4.49 -23.01
CA ARG A 5 2.99 -5.84 -23.59
C ARG A 5 2.44 -6.98 -22.72
N TYR A 6 1.90 -6.67 -21.53
CA TYR A 6 1.43 -7.67 -20.57
C TYR A 6 0.09 -7.27 -19.95
N GLU A 7 -0.82 -8.23 -19.88
CA GLU A 7 -2.08 -8.12 -19.16
C GLU A 7 -1.89 -8.49 -17.70
N TYR A 8 -2.59 -7.79 -16.80
CA TYR A 8 -2.61 -8.17 -15.40
C TYR A 8 -3.27 -9.53 -15.23
N ALA A 9 -2.69 -10.37 -14.39
CA ALA A 9 -3.33 -11.59 -13.92
C ALA A 9 -4.62 -11.26 -13.15
N PRO A 10 -5.57 -12.22 -13.03
CA PRO A 10 -6.82 -12.03 -12.30
C PRO A 10 -6.58 -11.49 -10.89
N ALA A 11 -7.34 -10.47 -10.49
CA ALA A 11 -7.05 -9.67 -9.31
C ALA A 11 -7.07 -10.44 -7.97
N GLY A 12 -7.76 -11.59 -7.91
CA GLY A 12 -7.81 -12.45 -6.72
C GLY A 12 -6.71 -13.53 -6.67
N THR A 13 -5.81 -13.58 -7.65
CA THR A 13 -4.70 -14.55 -7.68
C THR A 13 -3.43 -13.91 -7.12
N LEU A 14 -2.54 -14.71 -6.54
CA LEU A 14 -1.22 -14.24 -6.06
C LEU A 14 -0.48 -13.36 -7.09
N PRO A 15 -0.29 -13.77 -8.36
CA PRO A 15 0.35 -12.89 -9.36
C PRO A 15 -0.43 -11.59 -9.57
N GLY A 16 -1.76 -11.63 -9.61
CA GLY A 16 -2.57 -10.43 -9.80
C GLY A 16 -2.49 -9.45 -8.64
N LEU A 17 -2.39 -9.95 -7.41
CA LEU A 17 -2.21 -9.14 -6.20
C LEU A 17 -0.82 -8.49 -6.17
N LEU A 18 0.25 -9.27 -6.43
CA LEU A 18 1.63 -8.76 -6.48
C LEU A 18 1.80 -7.71 -7.57
N GLN A 19 1.28 -7.96 -8.77
CA GLN A 19 1.33 -7.01 -9.88
C GLN A 19 0.64 -5.69 -9.57
N ARG A 20 -0.38 -5.67 -8.70
CA ARG A 20 -1.11 -4.46 -8.27
C ARG A 20 -0.55 -3.84 -6.99
N GLY A 21 0.45 -4.45 -6.37
CA GLY A 21 0.99 -3.99 -5.09
C GLY A 21 -0.02 -4.07 -3.93
N ARG A 22 -0.94 -5.04 -3.98
CA ARG A 22 -1.93 -5.27 -2.91
C ARG A 22 -1.25 -5.90 -1.70
N GLY A 23 -1.59 -5.44 -0.50
CA GLY A 23 -1.05 -6.02 0.73
C GLY A 23 -1.40 -7.49 0.95
N LEU A 24 -2.57 -7.94 0.50
CA LEU A 24 -2.92 -9.38 0.51
C LEU A 24 -1.95 -10.24 -0.30
N GLY A 25 -1.35 -9.68 -1.37
CA GLY A 25 -0.31 -10.37 -2.14
C GLY A 25 0.95 -10.63 -1.32
N ALA A 26 1.32 -9.72 -0.42
CA ALA A 26 2.46 -9.92 0.48
C ALA A 26 2.17 -10.95 1.56
N LEU A 27 0.94 -10.94 2.11
CA LEU A 27 0.50 -11.95 3.07
C LEU A 27 0.51 -13.36 2.46
N MET A 28 -0.09 -13.52 1.27
CA MET A 28 -0.11 -14.81 0.57
C MET A 28 1.29 -15.26 0.13
N ALA A 29 2.16 -14.35 -0.31
CA ALA A 29 3.53 -14.70 -0.68
C ALA A 29 4.35 -15.22 0.51
N ALA A 30 4.05 -14.77 1.74
CA ALA A 30 4.73 -15.22 2.94
C ALA A 30 4.36 -16.65 3.36
N GLU A 31 3.26 -17.22 2.84
CA GLU A 31 2.88 -18.61 3.11
C GLU A 31 3.80 -19.61 2.40
N ASP A 32 4.27 -19.27 1.19
CA ASP A 32 5.27 -20.05 0.44
C ASP A 32 6.21 -19.10 -0.34
N PRO A 33 7.27 -18.58 0.31
CA PRO A 33 8.24 -17.69 -0.31
C PRO A 33 8.91 -18.28 -1.55
N GLY A 34 9.17 -19.59 -1.55
CA GLY A 34 9.81 -20.29 -2.66
C GLY A 34 8.94 -20.29 -3.91
N ALA A 35 7.65 -20.59 -3.75
CA ALA A 35 6.69 -20.53 -4.85
C ALA A 35 6.41 -19.09 -5.33
N ALA A 36 6.51 -18.10 -4.43
CA ALA A 36 6.28 -16.69 -4.76
C ALA A 36 7.48 -15.99 -5.43
N ALA A 37 8.70 -16.51 -5.26
CA ALA A 37 9.95 -15.84 -5.66
C ALA A 37 9.94 -15.34 -7.11
N GLU A 38 9.62 -16.20 -8.07
CA GLU A 38 9.61 -15.83 -9.49
C GLU A 38 8.56 -14.77 -9.83
N LEU A 39 7.43 -14.74 -9.11
CA LEU A 39 6.41 -13.72 -9.27
C LEU A 39 6.91 -12.35 -8.78
N VAL A 40 7.63 -12.32 -7.65
CA VAL A 40 8.25 -11.10 -7.11
C VAL A 40 9.32 -10.58 -8.08
N TYR A 41 10.23 -11.43 -8.55
CA TYR A 41 11.23 -11.03 -9.54
C TYR A 41 10.60 -10.59 -10.86
N GLY A 42 9.50 -11.24 -11.27
CA GLY A 42 8.72 -10.83 -12.43
C GLY A 42 8.16 -9.42 -12.29
N CYS A 43 7.78 -9.00 -11.07
CA CYS A 43 7.30 -7.65 -10.80
C CYS A 43 8.40 -6.58 -10.81
N ILE A 44 9.68 -6.97 -10.68
CA ILE A 44 10.84 -6.08 -10.83
C ILE A 44 11.25 -5.99 -12.31
N ARG A 45 11.29 -7.13 -12.99
CA ARG A 45 11.65 -7.24 -14.41
C ARG A 45 10.71 -6.42 -15.30
N TRP A 46 9.40 -6.54 -15.08
CA TRP A 46 8.37 -5.94 -15.93
C TRP A 46 7.68 -4.72 -15.31
N GLU A 47 7.12 -3.86 -16.16
CA GLU A 47 6.38 -2.68 -15.70
C GLU A 47 4.92 -3.02 -15.44
N TRP A 48 4.54 -3.04 -14.16
CA TRP A 48 3.16 -3.27 -13.72
C TRP A 48 2.51 -2.05 -13.10
N ARG A 49 3.21 -0.91 -13.01
CA ARG A 49 2.63 0.32 -12.49
C ARG A 49 1.64 0.87 -13.50
N TRP A 50 0.45 1.25 -13.02
CA TRP A 50 -0.54 1.87 -13.89
C TRP A 50 0.00 3.19 -14.44
N ASP A 51 0.46 4.04 -13.52
CA ASP A 51 1.15 5.30 -13.81
C ASP A 51 2.46 5.34 -13.00
N PRO A 52 3.62 5.09 -13.64
CA PRO A 52 4.91 5.09 -12.96
C PRO A 52 5.29 6.38 -12.21
N ARG A 53 4.58 7.49 -12.47
CA ARG A 53 4.86 8.79 -11.84
C ARG A 53 4.32 8.91 -10.42
N VAL A 54 3.30 8.12 -10.07
CA VAL A 54 2.59 8.20 -8.79
C VAL A 54 2.53 6.87 -8.04
N ASP A 55 2.96 5.77 -8.66
CA ASP A 55 2.86 4.42 -8.11
C ASP A 55 4.13 4.03 -7.30
N GLU A 56 3.95 3.74 -6.01
CA GLU A 56 5.03 3.54 -5.04
C GLU A 56 5.58 2.11 -4.96
N ARG A 57 5.36 1.28 -5.99
CA ARG A 57 5.69 -0.17 -5.98
C ARG A 57 7.14 -0.53 -5.60
N GLY A 58 8.10 0.39 -5.73
CA GLY A 58 9.49 0.13 -5.35
C GLY A 58 9.66 -0.26 -3.88
N ARG A 59 8.96 0.41 -2.96
CA ARG A 59 8.95 0.10 -1.52
C ARG A 59 8.37 -1.29 -1.26
N TYR A 60 7.23 -1.55 -1.87
CA TYR A 60 6.55 -2.84 -1.77
C TYR A 60 7.45 -3.99 -2.22
N LEU A 61 8.09 -3.85 -3.39
CA LEU A 61 8.99 -4.88 -3.92
C LEU A 61 10.25 -5.04 -3.06
N ALA A 62 10.83 -3.95 -2.54
CA ALA A 62 11.95 -4.04 -1.59
C ALA A 62 11.55 -4.77 -0.30
N ARG A 63 10.35 -4.50 0.23
CA ARG A 63 9.82 -5.24 1.38
C ARG A 63 9.58 -6.70 1.06
N LEU A 64 9.03 -7.05 -0.10
CA LEU A 64 8.86 -8.45 -0.49
C LEU A 64 10.20 -9.19 -0.56
N ILE A 65 11.23 -8.59 -1.16
CA ILE A 65 12.57 -9.20 -1.20
C ILE A 65 13.10 -9.43 0.23
N ARG A 66 13.00 -8.43 1.10
CA ARG A 66 13.49 -8.52 2.48
C ARG A 66 12.69 -9.50 3.34
N ASP A 67 11.38 -9.32 3.39
CA ASP A 67 10.47 -9.97 4.34
C ASP A 67 10.27 -11.46 3.97
N LEU A 68 10.49 -11.83 2.70
CA LEU A 68 10.47 -13.22 2.20
C LEU A 68 11.87 -13.84 2.12
N GLU A 69 12.92 -13.11 2.55
CA GLU A 69 14.33 -13.54 2.50
C GLU A 69 14.80 -14.01 1.11
N LEU A 70 14.36 -13.33 0.05
CA LEU A 70 14.69 -13.69 -1.32
C LEU A 70 16.12 -13.24 -1.68
N PRO A 71 16.92 -14.07 -2.39
CA PRO A 71 18.27 -13.71 -2.79
C PRO A 71 18.29 -12.49 -3.73
N LEU A 72 19.30 -11.63 -3.61
CA LEU A 72 19.38 -10.43 -4.46
C LEU A 72 19.90 -10.70 -5.86
N GLY A 73 20.54 -11.86 -6.11
CA GLY A 73 21.12 -12.24 -7.40
C GLY A 73 20.21 -11.92 -8.60
N PRO A 74 18.96 -12.40 -8.64
CA PRO A 74 18.02 -12.09 -9.73
C PRO A 74 17.70 -10.60 -9.88
N VAL A 75 17.74 -9.80 -8.80
CA VAL A 75 17.55 -8.34 -8.86
C VAL A 75 18.80 -7.66 -9.41
N VAL A 76 19.98 -8.14 -9.03
CA VAL A 76 21.28 -7.65 -9.52
C VAL A 76 21.46 -7.93 -11.00
N GLU A 77 20.99 -9.08 -11.50
CA GLU A 77 21.01 -9.42 -12.92
C GLU A 77 20.25 -8.40 -13.77
N VAL A 78 19.10 -7.91 -13.28
CA VAL A 78 18.28 -6.89 -13.97
C VAL A 78 19.04 -5.57 -14.19
N LEU A 79 20.07 -5.26 -13.39
CA LEU A 79 20.90 -4.06 -13.59
C LEU A 79 21.61 -4.03 -14.95
N SER A 80 21.78 -5.20 -15.59
CA SER A 80 22.40 -5.32 -16.92
C SER A 80 21.38 -5.25 -18.07
N GLY A 81 20.10 -5.10 -17.76
CA GLY A 81 19.01 -5.08 -18.74
C GLY A 81 18.69 -3.69 -19.29
N ALA A 82 17.47 -3.55 -19.84
CA ALA A 82 16.94 -2.29 -20.37
C ALA A 82 16.86 -1.20 -19.30
N GLU A 83 16.97 0.07 -19.72
CA GLU A 83 17.04 1.24 -18.83
C GLU A 83 15.91 1.28 -17.80
N GLU A 84 14.67 1.02 -18.23
CA GLU A 84 13.50 1.08 -17.37
C GLU A 84 13.49 -0.05 -16.32
N ALA A 85 13.93 -1.24 -16.71
CA ALA A 85 14.06 -2.37 -15.78
C ALA A 85 15.21 -2.13 -14.80
N ARG A 86 16.34 -1.60 -15.29
CA ARG A 86 17.47 -1.18 -14.47
C ARG A 86 17.06 -0.12 -13.45
N ALA A 87 16.29 0.90 -13.85
CA ALA A 87 15.80 1.93 -12.94
C ALA A 87 14.94 1.35 -11.80
N ARG A 88 14.08 0.36 -12.10
CA ARG A 88 13.30 -0.37 -11.06
C ARG A 88 14.21 -1.16 -10.12
N ALA A 89 15.16 -1.91 -10.65
CA ALA A 89 16.11 -2.67 -9.85
C ALA A 89 16.98 -1.77 -8.95
N VAL A 90 17.49 -0.65 -9.48
CA VAL A 90 18.21 0.37 -8.70
C VAL A 90 17.34 0.91 -7.57
N ARG A 91 16.05 1.18 -7.82
CA ARG A 91 15.13 1.64 -6.78
C ARG A 91 14.97 0.62 -5.65
N VAL A 92 14.77 -0.66 -5.99
CA VAL A 92 14.63 -1.75 -5.02
C VAL A 92 15.90 -1.92 -4.20
N LEU A 93 17.06 -2.03 -4.85
CA LEU A 93 18.36 -2.18 -4.17
C LEU A 93 18.70 -0.94 -3.33
N GLY A 94 18.36 0.26 -3.81
CA GLY A 94 18.53 1.50 -3.05
C GLY A 94 17.75 1.51 -1.74
N LEU A 95 16.49 1.08 -1.79
CA LEU A 95 15.66 0.92 -0.59
C LEU A 95 16.23 -0.16 0.34
N LEU A 96 16.64 -1.31 -0.18
CA LEU A 96 17.28 -2.35 0.64
C LEU A 96 18.58 -1.87 1.30
N ALA A 97 19.39 -1.08 0.59
CA ALA A 97 20.62 -0.49 1.12
C ALA A 97 20.34 0.57 2.21
N LEU A 98 19.28 1.38 2.05
CA LEU A 98 18.77 2.26 3.11
C LEU A 98 18.24 1.46 4.31
N GLY A 99 17.62 0.31 4.04
CA GLY A 99 17.20 -0.68 5.02
C GLY A 99 18.33 -1.47 5.69
N GLY A 100 19.60 -1.18 5.36
CA GLY A 100 20.76 -1.79 6.00
C GLY A 100 21.43 -2.92 5.21
N SER A 101 20.89 -3.36 4.07
CA SER A 101 21.49 -4.45 3.28
C SER A 101 22.86 -4.07 2.73
N ALA A 102 23.90 -4.78 3.19
CA ALA A 102 25.27 -4.62 2.70
C ALA A 102 25.42 -5.13 1.25
N GLU A 103 24.81 -6.28 0.94
CA GLU A 103 24.80 -6.87 -0.41
C GLU A 103 24.18 -5.91 -1.44
N ALA A 104 23.05 -5.28 -1.12
CA ALA A 104 22.44 -4.30 -2.01
C ALA A 104 23.33 -3.07 -2.24
N ARG A 105 24.02 -2.61 -1.19
CA ARG A 105 24.96 -1.48 -1.27
C ARG A 105 26.17 -1.82 -2.14
N GLU A 106 26.71 -3.02 -1.98
CA GLU A 106 27.83 -3.52 -2.80
C GLU A 106 27.43 -3.66 -4.26
N ALA A 107 26.27 -4.25 -4.55
CA ALA A 107 25.75 -4.41 -5.91
C ALA A 107 25.58 -3.07 -6.63
N LEU A 108 25.08 -2.05 -5.93
CA LEU A 108 24.97 -0.68 -6.46
C LEU A 108 26.35 -0.05 -6.68
N GLY A 109 27.33 -0.35 -5.82
CA GLY A 109 28.70 0.16 -5.87
C GLY A 109 29.46 -0.36 -7.08
N ALA A 110 29.42 -1.67 -7.28
CA ALA A 110 30.05 -2.34 -8.40
C ALA A 110 29.55 -1.86 -9.77
N ARG A 111 28.35 -1.25 -9.82
CA ARG A 111 27.71 -0.77 -11.05
C ARG A 111 27.70 0.76 -11.19
N GLY A 112 28.37 1.49 -10.28
CA GLY A 112 28.40 2.96 -10.30
C GLY A 112 27.03 3.61 -10.07
N ALA A 113 26.06 2.86 -9.53
CA ALA A 113 24.67 3.29 -9.38
C ALA A 113 24.39 4.01 -8.05
N LEU A 114 25.34 4.04 -7.10
CA LEU A 114 25.17 4.79 -5.83
C LEU A 114 24.94 6.29 -6.04
N GLY A 115 25.52 6.88 -7.08
CA GLY A 115 25.35 8.31 -7.38
C GLY A 115 23.90 8.70 -7.63
N ALA A 116 23.08 7.78 -8.15
CA ALA A 116 21.65 8.00 -8.40
C ALA A 116 20.80 8.03 -7.12
N LEU A 117 21.29 7.46 -6.00
CA LEU A 117 20.56 7.41 -4.73
C LEU A 117 20.62 8.73 -3.96
N GLY A 118 21.73 9.47 -4.07
CA GLY A 118 21.96 10.72 -3.32
C GLY A 118 21.04 11.87 -3.73
N ALA A 119 20.75 12.03 -5.02
CA ALA A 119 19.79 13.02 -5.54
C ALA A 119 18.32 12.58 -5.34
N SER A 120 18.10 11.28 -5.17
CA SER A 120 16.78 10.68 -5.00
C SER A 120 16.31 10.79 -3.55
N ALA A 121 17.17 10.51 -2.56
CA ALA A 121 16.86 10.53 -1.12
C ALA A 121 16.38 11.90 -0.57
N SER A 122 16.81 13.01 -1.17
CA SER A 122 16.30 14.36 -0.89
C SER A 122 14.96 14.62 -1.58
N ALA A 123 14.83 14.23 -2.85
CA ALA A 123 13.60 14.38 -3.62
C ALA A 123 12.46 13.41 -3.19
N TRP A 124 12.76 12.37 -2.41
CA TRP A 124 11.77 11.55 -1.69
C TRP A 124 11.20 12.31 -0.49
N ARG A 125 12.07 12.91 0.34
CA ARG A 125 11.68 13.72 1.50
C ARG A 125 10.87 14.97 1.13
N GLU A 126 11.12 15.59 -0.03
CA GLU A 126 10.37 16.77 -0.48
C GLU A 126 8.99 16.45 -1.04
N ARG A 127 8.73 15.22 -1.53
CA ARG A 127 7.42 14.84 -2.12
C ARG A 127 6.39 14.37 -1.09
N ALA A 128 6.82 13.95 0.10
CA ALA A 128 5.93 13.60 1.21
C ALA A 128 5.16 14.80 1.80
N GLY A 129 5.46 16.04 1.40
CA GLY A 129 4.91 17.27 2.00
C GLY A 129 3.70 17.92 1.31
N ALA A 130 3.06 17.29 0.31
CA ALA A 130 1.98 17.93 -0.46
C ALA A 130 0.60 17.31 -0.20
N GLY A 131 -0.02 17.74 0.90
CA GLY A 131 -1.40 17.39 1.27
C GLY A 131 -2.45 17.89 0.26
N ALA A 132 -3.48 17.07 0.07
CA ALA A 132 -4.59 17.30 -0.83
C ALA A 132 -5.40 18.56 -0.47
N GLY A 133 -5.53 19.47 -1.43
CA GLY A 133 -6.54 20.53 -1.39
C GLY A 133 -7.94 19.94 -1.57
N SER A 134 -8.79 20.12 -0.57
CA SER A 134 -10.23 19.87 -0.64
C SER A 134 -10.89 20.89 -1.57
N ALA A 135 -11.40 20.42 -2.71
CA ALA A 135 -12.38 21.17 -3.48
C ALA A 135 -13.74 21.03 -2.77
N VAL A 136 -14.25 22.12 -2.22
CA VAL A 136 -15.60 22.22 -1.67
C VAL A 136 -16.59 22.02 -2.83
N GLY A 137 -17.20 20.84 -2.91
CA GLY A 137 -18.23 20.51 -3.89
C GLY A 137 -19.62 20.68 -3.27
N HIS A 138 -20.44 21.55 -3.87
CA HIS A 138 -21.83 21.84 -3.49
C HIS A 138 -22.83 20.74 -3.92
N GLY A 139 -22.48 19.46 -3.74
CA GLY A 139 -23.36 18.35 -4.13
C GLY A 139 -24.45 18.09 -3.08
N GLU A 140 -25.68 17.86 -3.53
CA GLU A 140 -26.82 17.46 -2.69
C GLU A 140 -27.12 15.97 -2.87
N GLU A 141 -27.91 15.37 -1.97
CA GLU A 141 -28.24 13.92 -1.99
C GLU A 141 -28.84 13.47 -3.34
N ARG A 142 -29.61 14.37 -4.00
CA ARG A 142 -30.15 14.14 -5.35
C ARG A 142 -29.08 13.86 -6.43
N ASP A 143 -27.82 14.21 -6.17
CA ASP A 143 -26.71 14.00 -7.09
C ASP A 143 -26.07 12.60 -6.94
N VAL A 144 -26.39 11.86 -5.87
CA VAL A 144 -25.84 10.52 -5.59
C VAL A 144 -26.06 9.55 -6.76
N PRO A 145 -27.27 9.40 -7.34
CA PRO A 145 -27.49 8.49 -8.47
C PRO A 145 -26.64 8.85 -9.70
N ALA A 146 -26.39 10.14 -9.95
CA ALA A 146 -25.57 10.58 -11.07
C ALA A 146 -24.09 10.22 -10.85
N LEU A 147 -23.58 10.37 -9.62
CA LEU A 147 -22.23 9.95 -9.25
C LEU A 147 -22.04 8.43 -9.37
N VAL A 148 -23.04 7.64 -8.94
CA VAL A 148 -23.03 6.18 -9.09
C VAL A 148 -23.01 5.79 -10.57
N ALA A 149 -23.85 6.43 -11.40
CA ALA A 149 -23.87 6.17 -12.84
C ALA A 149 -22.55 6.56 -13.53
N GLU A 150 -21.87 7.62 -13.08
CA GLU A 150 -20.54 7.97 -13.58
C GLU A 150 -19.47 6.97 -13.18
N LEU A 151 -19.53 6.48 -11.94
CA LEU A 151 -18.62 5.44 -11.46
C LEU A 151 -18.84 4.14 -12.24
N GLU A 152 -20.09 3.82 -12.61
CA GLU A 152 -20.42 2.65 -13.43
C GLU A 152 -19.89 2.78 -14.86
N ARG A 153 -20.02 3.97 -15.47
CA ARG A 153 -19.37 4.23 -16.77
C ARG A 153 -17.87 4.05 -16.70
N ALA A 154 -17.22 4.62 -15.68
CA ALA A 154 -15.79 4.44 -15.47
C ALA A 154 -15.40 2.96 -15.32
N TRP A 155 -16.24 2.14 -14.68
CA TRP A 155 -16.03 0.70 -14.56
C TRP A 155 -16.10 -0.01 -15.92
N VAL A 156 -17.15 0.26 -16.70
CA VAL A 156 -17.36 -0.31 -18.04
C VAL A 156 -16.22 0.06 -18.98
N ASP A 157 -15.80 1.32 -18.94
CA ASP A 157 -14.73 1.87 -19.78
C ASP A 157 -13.33 1.46 -19.31
N ARG A 158 -13.22 0.75 -18.17
CA ARG A 158 -11.95 0.42 -17.51
C ARG A 158 -11.09 1.67 -17.26
N ALA A 159 -11.74 2.77 -16.88
CA ALA A 159 -11.09 4.01 -16.50
C ALA A 159 -10.52 3.88 -15.10
N TRP A 160 -9.23 3.56 -14.99
CA TRP A 160 -8.54 3.38 -13.71
C TRP A 160 -7.97 4.67 -13.11
N CYS A 161 -7.97 5.76 -13.89
CA CYS A 161 -7.56 7.10 -13.46
C CYS A 161 -8.77 8.04 -13.50
N GLY A 162 -9.03 8.76 -12.41
CA GLY A 162 -10.18 9.64 -12.25
C GLY A 162 -11.19 9.21 -11.17
N PRO A 163 -11.57 7.92 -11.05
CA PRO A 163 -12.64 7.49 -10.13
C PRO A 163 -12.44 7.89 -8.66
N THR A 164 -11.22 8.19 -8.22
CA THR A 164 -10.93 8.79 -6.90
C THR A 164 -11.81 10.01 -6.60
N ARG A 165 -12.11 10.87 -7.58
CA ARG A 165 -12.99 12.03 -7.37
C ARG A 165 -14.43 11.62 -7.08
N LEU A 166 -14.90 10.58 -7.75
CA LEU A 166 -16.24 10.01 -7.56
C LEU A 166 -16.34 9.31 -6.21
N ALA A 167 -15.32 8.54 -5.82
CA ALA A 167 -15.24 7.90 -4.51
C ALA A 167 -15.29 8.92 -3.36
N ARG A 168 -14.47 9.98 -3.43
CA ARG A 168 -14.53 11.10 -2.47
C ARG A 168 -15.85 11.86 -2.54
N GLY A 169 -16.46 11.94 -3.72
CA GLY A 169 -17.81 12.42 -3.96
C GLY A 169 -18.85 11.71 -3.10
N LEU A 170 -18.91 10.39 -3.29
CA LEU A 170 -19.85 9.49 -2.63
C LEU A 170 -19.61 9.42 -1.12
N ALA A 171 -18.35 9.40 -0.68
CA ALA A 171 -17.99 9.33 0.75
C ALA A 171 -18.63 10.43 1.60
N ARG A 172 -18.87 11.64 1.03
CA ARG A 172 -19.53 12.75 1.75
C ARG A 172 -20.98 12.47 2.10
N PHE A 173 -21.63 11.57 1.37
CA PHE A 173 -23.01 11.19 1.58
C PHE A 173 -23.15 9.96 2.47
N GLY A 174 -22.05 9.37 2.97
CA GLY A 174 -22.12 8.30 3.96
C GLY A 174 -23.09 7.16 3.57
N PRO A 175 -23.93 6.66 4.51
CA PRO A 175 -24.90 5.59 4.25
C PRO A 175 -25.90 5.87 3.12
N GLU A 176 -26.20 7.13 2.81
CA GLU A 176 -27.12 7.53 1.74
C GLU A 176 -26.58 7.13 0.35
N ALA A 177 -25.26 6.90 0.23
CA ALA A 177 -24.61 6.38 -0.98
C ALA A 177 -24.35 4.86 -0.96
N ALA A 178 -25.03 4.09 -0.09
CA ALA A 178 -24.79 2.65 0.10
C ALA A 178 -24.86 1.82 -1.20
N ASP A 179 -25.66 2.24 -2.19
CA ASP A 179 -25.77 1.58 -3.50
C ASP A 179 -24.42 1.54 -4.25
N ALA A 180 -23.49 2.45 -3.94
CA ALA A 180 -22.17 2.49 -4.54
C ALA A 180 -21.19 1.45 -3.97
N VAL A 181 -21.48 0.83 -2.81
CA VAL A 181 -20.54 -0.04 -2.07
C VAL A 181 -20.03 -1.17 -2.96
N SER A 182 -20.92 -1.87 -3.66
CA SER A 182 -20.53 -2.99 -4.52
C SER A 182 -19.59 -2.58 -5.64
N LEU A 183 -19.78 -1.38 -6.19
CA LEU A 183 -18.98 -0.86 -7.29
C LEU A 183 -17.61 -0.35 -6.80
N LEU A 184 -17.59 0.40 -5.70
CA LEU A 184 -16.35 0.83 -5.04
C LEU A 184 -15.50 -0.37 -4.62
N ARG A 185 -16.13 -1.46 -4.15
CA ARG A 185 -15.42 -2.68 -3.81
C ARG A 185 -14.77 -3.34 -5.02
N ARG A 186 -15.41 -3.32 -6.20
CA ARG A 186 -14.80 -3.80 -7.45
C ARG A 186 -13.58 -2.95 -7.82
N PHE A 187 -13.68 -1.63 -7.72
CA PHE A 187 -12.55 -0.74 -7.96
C PHE A 187 -11.39 -1.00 -7.00
N TRP A 188 -11.65 -1.07 -5.69
CA TRP A 188 -10.63 -1.37 -4.69
C TRP A 188 -9.93 -2.71 -4.94
N LEU A 189 -10.69 -3.75 -5.28
CA LEU A 189 -10.14 -5.08 -5.55
C LEU A 189 -9.33 -5.14 -6.85
N GLN A 190 -9.76 -4.45 -7.91
CA GLN A 190 -9.27 -4.69 -9.27
C GLN A 190 -8.34 -3.60 -9.81
N THR A 191 -8.34 -2.41 -9.21
CA THR A 191 -7.58 -1.27 -9.73
C THR A 191 -6.09 -1.60 -9.88
N PRO A 192 -5.52 -1.44 -11.09
CA PRO A 192 -4.08 -1.41 -11.28
C PRO A 192 -3.47 -0.05 -10.88
N HIS A 193 -4.31 0.99 -10.73
CA HIS A 193 -3.91 2.32 -10.31
C HIS A 193 -3.89 2.40 -8.79
N SER A 194 -2.80 1.92 -8.19
CA SER A 194 -2.68 1.77 -6.75
C SER A 194 -2.92 3.07 -5.99
N SER A 195 -2.47 4.22 -6.50
CA SER A 195 -2.69 5.54 -5.85
C SER A 195 -4.17 5.93 -5.69
N GLU A 196 -5.12 5.27 -6.35
CA GLU A 196 -6.56 5.51 -6.14
C GLU A 196 -7.14 4.68 -4.99
N ARG A 197 -6.42 3.65 -4.53
CA ARG A 197 -6.91 2.62 -3.61
C ARG A 197 -7.35 3.18 -2.27
N ALA A 198 -6.60 4.14 -1.73
CA ALA A 198 -6.93 4.77 -0.46
C ALA A 198 -8.29 5.48 -0.51
N ALA A 199 -8.57 6.19 -1.60
CA ALA A 199 -9.86 6.88 -1.76
C ALA A 199 -11.04 5.90 -1.85
N TYR A 200 -10.86 4.72 -2.46
CA TYR A 200 -11.90 3.69 -2.43
C TYR A 200 -12.10 3.12 -1.03
N LEU A 201 -11.01 2.92 -0.27
CA LEU A 201 -11.07 2.41 1.10
C LEU A 201 -11.77 3.41 2.04
N GLU A 202 -11.46 4.71 1.93
CA GLU A 202 -12.15 5.79 2.63
C GLU A 202 -13.65 5.82 2.31
N ALA A 203 -14.00 5.74 1.03
CA ALA A 203 -15.40 5.75 0.60
C ALA A 203 -16.15 4.51 1.11
N LEU A 204 -15.55 3.31 1.03
CA LEU A 204 -16.14 2.09 1.59
C LEU A 204 -16.39 2.20 3.09
N ALA A 205 -15.46 2.82 3.83
CA ALA A 205 -15.63 3.07 5.26
C ALA A 205 -16.79 4.03 5.55
N ALA A 206 -16.83 5.17 4.84
CA ALA A 206 -17.85 6.18 5.01
C ALA A 206 -19.27 5.67 4.70
N LEU A 207 -19.39 4.79 3.70
CA LEU A 207 -20.65 4.16 3.29
C LEU A 207 -21.07 2.99 4.20
N GLY A 208 -20.29 2.64 5.23
CA GLY A 208 -20.61 1.54 6.14
C GLY A 208 -20.46 0.15 5.52
N SER A 209 -19.52 -0.03 4.57
CA SER A 209 -19.27 -1.32 3.95
C SER A 209 -18.90 -2.39 4.99
N ALA A 210 -19.39 -3.62 4.79
CA ALA A 210 -18.90 -4.78 5.54
C ALA A 210 -17.46 -5.14 5.14
N GLY A 211 -16.74 -5.84 6.01
CA GLY A 211 -15.40 -6.38 5.75
C GLY A 211 -14.26 -5.35 5.81
N MET A 212 -14.47 -4.23 6.52
CA MET A 212 -13.45 -3.19 6.66
C MET A 212 -12.29 -3.62 7.55
N ALA A 213 -12.52 -4.51 8.52
CA ALA A 213 -11.47 -5.02 9.40
C ALA A 213 -10.37 -5.74 8.60
N GLU A 214 -10.77 -6.61 7.67
CA GLU A 214 -9.87 -7.33 6.77
C GLU A 214 -9.21 -6.37 5.78
N ALA A 215 -9.97 -5.43 5.21
CA ALA A 215 -9.43 -4.44 4.28
C ALA A 215 -8.35 -3.56 4.92
N TYR A 216 -8.57 -3.07 6.14
CA TYR A 216 -7.56 -2.29 6.87
C TYR A 216 -6.36 -3.15 7.27
N THR A 217 -6.58 -4.41 7.66
CA THR A 217 -5.49 -5.33 7.98
C THR A 217 -4.59 -5.53 6.77
N GLU A 218 -5.12 -5.94 5.61
CA GLU A 218 -4.29 -6.12 4.42
C GLU A 218 -3.60 -4.83 3.99
N SER A 219 -4.23 -3.66 4.21
CA SER A 219 -3.67 -2.38 3.80
C SER A 219 -2.35 -2.03 4.48
N LEU A 220 -2.02 -2.63 5.65
CA LEU A 220 -0.71 -2.47 6.31
C LEU A 220 0.49 -3.01 5.48
N TRP A 221 0.22 -3.83 4.46
CA TRP A 221 1.21 -4.36 3.52
C TRP A 221 1.12 -3.72 2.12
N ASP A 222 0.24 -2.76 1.93
CA ASP A 222 -0.01 -2.16 0.62
C ASP A 222 1.17 -1.36 0.09
N CYS A 223 1.28 -1.23 -1.24
CA CYS A 223 2.32 -0.43 -1.86
C CYS A 223 2.16 1.08 -1.63
N GLU A 224 0.93 1.58 -1.47
CA GLU A 224 0.67 3.00 -1.25
C GLU A 224 0.74 3.38 0.23
N ALA A 225 1.45 4.46 0.53
CA ALA A 225 1.53 5.01 1.89
C ALA A 225 0.15 5.35 2.47
N ASP A 226 -0.74 5.98 1.69
CA ASP A 226 -2.10 6.35 2.14
C ASP A 226 -2.95 5.13 2.55
N ALA A 227 -2.82 4.01 1.83
CA ALA A 227 -3.48 2.78 2.22
C ALA A 227 -2.88 2.22 3.53
N ARG A 228 -1.55 2.24 3.67
CA ARG A 228 -0.88 1.85 4.91
C ARG A 228 -1.25 2.76 6.08
N LEU A 229 -1.45 4.06 5.87
CA LEU A 229 -1.96 5.01 6.88
C LEU A 229 -3.34 4.58 7.38
N LEU A 230 -4.29 4.35 6.47
CA LEU A 230 -5.63 3.88 6.83
C LEU A 230 -5.59 2.54 7.59
N GLY A 231 -4.75 1.60 7.16
CA GLY A 231 -4.51 0.37 7.89
C GLY A 231 -3.92 0.64 9.28
N ALA A 232 -2.93 1.53 9.36
CA ALA A 232 -2.26 1.91 10.57
C ALA A 232 -3.19 2.63 11.54
N GLU A 233 -4.24 3.33 11.09
CA GLU A 233 -5.23 4.00 11.94
C GLU A 233 -6.36 3.07 12.39
N HIS A 234 -6.82 2.18 11.50
CA HIS A 234 -8.12 1.52 11.69
C HIS A 234 -8.10 -0.01 11.79
N ALA A 235 -7.01 -0.69 11.39
CA ALA A 235 -6.95 -2.16 11.44
C ALA A 235 -7.25 -2.72 12.85
N PRO A 236 -8.04 -3.80 13.01
CA PRO A 236 -8.40 -4.32 14.32
C PRO A 236 -7.16 -4.64 15.17
N ASP A 237 -7.28 -4.42 16.48
CA ASP A 237 -6.21 -4.72 17.41
C ASP A 237 -6.01 -6.23 17.58
N THR A 238 -5.04 -6.79 16.85
CA THR A 238 -4.66 -8.20 16.87
C THR A 238 -3.15 -8.34 17.04
N PRO A 239 -2.63 -9.51 17.47
CA PRO A 239 -1.19 -9.72 17.55
C PRO A 239 -0.45 -9.49 16.22
N GLN A 240 -1.05 -9.90 15.10
CA GLN A 240 -0.51 -9.68 13.76
C GLN A 240 -0.44 -8.19 13.41
N VAL A 241 -1.51 -7.44 13.70
CA VAL A 241 -1.55 -5.99 13.46
C VAL A 241 -0.53 -5.27 14.36
N ARG A 242 -0.44 -5.61 15.65
CA ARG A 242 0.58 -5.04 16.56
C ARG A 242 2.00 -5.30 16.08
N ALA A 243 2.29 -6.54 15.68
CA ALA A 243 3.60 -6.91 15.13
C ALA A 243 3.91 -6.09 13.87
N ARG A 244 2.93 -5.95 12.97
CA ARG A 244 3.11 -5.17 11.74
C ARG A 244 3.25 -3.67 12.03
N LEU A 245 2.50 -3.09 12.96
CA LEU A 245 2.67 -1.68 13.37
C LEU A 245 4.08 -1.44 13.95
N ALA A 246 4.58 -2.37 14.78
CA ALA A 246 5.91 -2.24 15.37
C ALA A 246 6.99 -2.28 14.28
N PHE A 247 6.82 -3.19 13.32
CA PHE A 247 7.65 -3.24 12.12
C PHE A 247 7.61 -1.92 11.33
N LEU A 248 6.43 -1.37 11.03
CA LEU A 248 6.31 -0.14 10.25
C LEU A 248 6.93 1.07 10.98
N ARG A 249 6.74 1.16 12.30
CA ARG A 249 7.37 2.18 13.15
C ARG A 249 8.89 2.17 13.04
N ASP A 250 9.50 0.99 13.04
CA ASP A 250 10.95 0.82 13.10
C ASP A 250 11.61 0.69 11.71
N ASP A 251 10.82 0.56 10.64
CA ASP A 251 11.32 0.32 9.29
C ASP A 251 11.97 1.60 8.73
N PRO A 252 13.31 1.65 8.56
CA PRO A 252 14.02 2.88 8.16
C PRO A 252 13.70 3.33 6.76
N ILE A 253 13.13 2.46 5.93
CA ILE A 253 12.67 2.89 4.63
C ILE A 253 11.32 3.59 4.74
N GLU A 254 10.46 3.35 5.74
CA GLU A 254 9.02 3.78 5.79
C GLU A 254 8.82 5.29 5.73
N GLU A 255 7.68 5.70 5.17
CA GLU A 255 7.25 7.10 5.16
C GLU A 255 7.01 7.57 6.60
N PRO A 256 7.55 8.75 6.98
CA PRO A 256 7.47 9.25 8.35
C PRO A 256 6.05 9.29 8.91
N GLU A 257 5.06 9.66 8.10
CA GLU A 257 3.65 9.72 8.49
C GLU A 257 3.14 8.34 8.93
N VAL A 258 3.45 7.28 8.17
CA VAL A 258 3.05 5.91 8.51
C VAL A 258 3.76 5.44 9.77
N SER A 259 5.07 5.69 9.88
CA SER A 259 5.86 5.30 11.05
C SER A 259 5.38 5.99 12.33
N ASN A 260 5.08 7.30 12.24
CA ASN A 260 4.56 8.10 13.35
C ASN A 260 3.17 7.63 13.78
N THR A 261 2.27 7.39 12.83
CA THR A 261 0.93 6.86 13.10
C THR A 261 0.99 5.48 13.75
N ALA A 262 1.84 4.59 13.25
CA ALA A 262 2.04 3.27 13.84
C ALA A 262 2.60 3.35 15.28
N GLY A 263 3.58 4.24 15.51
CA GLY A 263 4.13 4.50 16.83
C GLY A 263 3.10 5.07 17.81
N ALA A 264 2.34 6.08 17.40
CA ALA A 264 1.28 6.68 18.20
C ALA A 264 0.19 5.65 18.56
N ARG A 265 -0.20 4.82 17.60
CA ARG A 265 -1.18 3.76 17.83
C ARG A 265 -0.69 2.74 18.84
N LEU A 266 0.55 2.26 18.71
CA LEU A 266 1.14 1.32 19.66
C LEU A 266 1.25 1.90 21.08
N ALA A 267 1.56 3.19 21.21
CA ALA A 267 1.62 3.86 22.51
C ALA A 267 0.25 4.00 23.17
N GLY A 268 -0.82 4.18 22.38
CA GLY A 268 -2.19 4.24 22.86
C GLY A 268 -2.80 2.88 23.21
N LEU A 269 -2.28 1.79 22.64
CA LEU A 269 -2.72 0.44 22.96
C LEU A 269 -2.14 0.01 24.32
N ALA A 270 -2.99 -0.26 25.31
CA ALA A 270 -2.54 -0.77 26.60
C ALA A 270 -1.69 -2.04 26.44
N PRO A 271 -0.61 -2.22 27.23
CA PRO A 271 0.10 -3.48 27.28
C PRO A 271 -0.87 -4.56 27.75
N ALA A 272 -0.92 -5.69 27.02
CA ALA A 272 -1.70 -6.85 27.41
C ALA A 272 -1.16 -7.38 28.76
N GLY A 273 -1.79 -7.00 29.88
CA GLY A 273 -1.36 -7.45 31.20
C GLY A 273 -1.63 -6.55 32.41
N GLY A 274 -2.28 -5.39 32.26
CA GLY A 274 -2.63 -4.53 33.39
C GLY A 274 -3.92 -4.95 34.10
N LEU A 275 -3.97 -6.13 34.73
CA LEU A 275 -4.98 -6.38 35.76
C LEU A 275 -4.75 -5.36 36.89
N ARG A 276 -5.49 -4.25 36.87
CA ARG A 276 -5.65 -3.40 38.06
C ARG A 276 -6.30 -4.28 39.11
N GLY A 277 -5.50 -4.80 40.03
CA GLY A 277 -5.98 -5.48 41.21
C GLY A 277 -6.94 -4.55 41.94
N CYS A 278 -8.23 -4.89 41.91
CA CYS A 278 -9.21 -4.34 42.82
C CYS A 278 -8.81 -4.83 44.22
N VAL A 279 -8.03 -4.02 44.94
CA VAL A 279 -7.81 -4.24 46.37
C VAL A 279 -9.14 -3.98 47.06
N SER A 280 -9.86 -5.04 47.37
CA SER A 280 -11.00 -4.99 48.28
C SER A 280 -10.50 -4.49 49.63
N ARG A 281 -10.97 -3.31 50.04
CA ARG A 281 -10.85 -2.86 51.43
C ARG A 281 -11.65 -3.82 52.29
N GLY A 282 -10.98 -4.81 52.87
CA GLY A 282 -11.50 -5.57 54.00
C GLY A 282 -11.64 -4.64 55.20
N GLY A 283 -12.88 -4.35 55.59
CA GLY A 283 -13.19 -3.91 56.93
C GLY A 283 -13.18 -5.12 57.86
N ALA A 284 -12.56 -4.98 59.02
CA ALA A 284 -12.87 -5.74 60.23
C ALA A 284 -12.20 -5.06 61.44
N GLY A 285 -13.00 -4.83 62.49
CA GLY A 285 -12.54 -4.66 63.87
C GLY A 285 -12.40 -3.23 64.34
#